data_AF-A0A1G7B4K2-F1
#
_entry.id   AF-A0A1G7B4K2-F1
#
_cell.length_a   1.000
_cell.length_b   1.000
_cell.length_c   1.000
_cell.angle_alpha   90.00
_cell.angle_beta   90.00
_cell.angle_gamma   90.00
#
_symmetry.space_group_name_H-M   'P 1'
#
loop_
_entity.id
_entity.type
_entity.pdbx_description
1 polymer ?
#
loop_
_entity_poly.entity_id
_entity_poly.type
_entity_poly.pdbx_seq_one_letter_code
_entity_poly.pdbx_strand_id
1 'polypeptide(L)'
;MIGHTVKLIIEKLDTSTISKERKQTLRPLVDFIQSKLNYSREIRINFICTHNSRRSHLSQVWAQTLAYHFHIKNVFCYSGGTESTALFPMVAKTLQNSGFEVKTISEGNNPVYSIKYAENEHPVRECKLNSV
;
A
#
# COMPACT_ATOMS: atom_id res chain seq x y z
N MET A 1 -2.77 16.48 -4.41
CA MET A 1 -1.29 16.44 -4.55
C MET A 1 -0.74 15.52 -3.47
N ILE A 2 0.22 14.66 -3.80
CA ILE A 2 0.90 13.78 -2.82
C ILE A 2 1.77 14.63 -1.87
N GLY A 3 1.90 14.21 -0.61
CA GLY A 3 2.76 14.91 0.36
C GLY A 3 4.21 15.06 -0.12
N HIS A 4 4.82 16.22 0.13
CA HIS A 4 6.18 16.54 -0.37
C HIS A 4 7.24 15.52 0.05
N THR A 5 7.24 15.11 1.33
CA THR A 5 8.17 14.09 1.84
C THR A 5 7.98 12.73 1.17
N VAL A 6 6.74 12.31 0.95
CA VAL A 6 6.42 11.04 0.27
C VAL A 6 6.92 11.08 -1.18
N LYS A 7 6.72 12.21 -1.87
CA LYS A 7 7.25 12.43 -3.23
C LYS A 7 8.77 12.29 -3.28
N LEU A 8 9.49 12.94 -2.36
CA LEU A 8 10.96 12.84 -2.28
C LEU A 8 11.45 11.41 -2.04
N ILE A 9 10.71 10.61 -1.26
CA ILE A 9 11.05 9.20 -1.06
C ILE A 9 10.92 8.43 -2.37
N ILE A 10 9.81 8.61 -3.09
CA ILE A 10 9.57 7.93 -4.38
C ILE A 10 10.65 8.29 -5.40
N GLU A 11 11.02 9.57 -5.50
CA GLU A 11 12.06 10.05 -6.42
C GLU A 11 13.46 9.51 -6.10
N LYS A 12 13.72 9.17 -4.84
CA LYS A 12 14.99 8.58 -4.39
C LYS A 12 15.06 7.06 -4.52
N LEU A 13 13.99 6.39 -4.96
CA LEU A 13 14.01 4.93 -5.14
C LEU A 13 14.92 4.54 -6.30
N ASP A 14 16.03 3.89 -5.99
CA ASP A 14 16.92 3.34 -7.01
C ASP A 14 16.44 1.95 -7.46
N THR A 15 15.71 1.93 -8.58
CA THR A 15 15.20 0.69 -9.18
C THR A 15 16.27 -0.13 -9.91
N SER A 16 17.48 0.41 -10.08
CA SER A 16 18.61 -0.34 -10.65
C SER A 16 19.09 -1.46 -9.72
N THR A 17 18.86 -1.31 -8.41
CA THR A 17 19.17 -2.31 -7.37
C THR A 17 18.32 -3.59 -7.45
N ILE A 18 17.21 -3.58 -8.20
CA ILE A 18 16.32 -4.73 -8.33
C ILE A 18 16.92 -5.73 -9.33
N SER A 19 17.24 -6.94 -8.83
CA SER A 19 17.83 -8.00 -9.64
C SER A 19 16.96 -8.43 -10.83
N LYS A 20 17.58 -9.02 -11.85
CA LYS A 20 16.89 -9.51 -13.04
C LYS A 20 15.87 -10.61 -12.70
N GLU A 21 16.23 -11.51 -11.79
CA GLU A 21 15.40 -12.61 -11.31
C GLU A 21 14.15 -12.07 -10.60
N ARG A 22 14.31 -11.00 -9.80
CA ARG A 22 13.18 -10.34 -9.14
C ARG A 22 12.25 -9.67 -10.15
N LYS A 23 12.79 -9.01 -11.18
CA LYS A 23 12.00 -8.42 -12.28
C LYS A 23 11.21 -9.49 -13.04
N GLN A 24 11.82 -10.64 -13.31
CA GLN A 24 11.15 -11.78 -13.94
C GLN A 24 10.03 -12.34 -13.04
N THR A 25 10.28 -12.47 -11.75
CA THR A 25 9.27 -12.93 -10.77
C THR A 25 8.06 -12.00 -10.70
N LEU A 26 8.28 -10.69 -10.86
CA LEU A 26 7.22 -9.67 -10.84
C LEU A 26 6.51 -9.50 -12.19
N ARG A 27 7.00 -10.13 -13.26
CA ARG A 27 6.45 -9.97 -14.61
C ARG A 27 4.96 -10.30 -14.71
N PRO A 28 4.44 -11.39 -14.10
CA PRO A 28 3.01 -11.69 -14.15
C PRO A 28 2.13 -10.61 -13.51
N LEU A 29 2.61 -9.95 -12.45
CA LEU A 29 1.89 -8.84 -11.81
C LEU A 29 1.84 -7.63 -12.74
N VAL A 30 2.95 -7.32 -13.41
CA VAL A 30 3.02 -6.22 -14.39
C VAL A 30 2.05 -6.49 -15.54
N ASP A 31 2.08 -7.71 -16.11
CA ASP A 31 1.22 -8.09 -17.23
C ASP A 31 -0.27 -8.06 -16.81
N PHE A 32 -0.60 -8.50 -15.59
CA PHE A 32 -1.94 -8.37 -15.03
C PHE A 32 -2.40 -6.91 -14.98
N ILE A 33 -1.60 -6.02 -14.37
CA ILE A 33 -1.94 -4.59 -14.25
C ILE A 33 -2.09 -3.97 -15.64
N GLN A 34 -1.14 -4.21 -16.55
CA GLN A 34 -1.18 -3.66 -17.90
C GLN A 34 -2.42 -4.14 -18.67
N SER A 35 -2.79 -5.42 -18.54
CA SER A 35 -4.00 -5.95 -19.18
C SER A 35 -5.24 -5.20 -18.71
N LYS A 36 -5.39 -4.95 -17.40
CA LYS A 36 -6.54 -4.23 -16.86
C LYS A 36 -6.57 -2.77 -17.32
N LEU A 37 -5.42 -2.11 -17.41
CA LEU A 37 -5.31 -0.75 -17.95
C LEU A 37 -5.76 -0.69 -19.41
N ASN A 38 -5.31 -1.61 -20.24
CA ASN A 38 -5.67 -1.66 -21.66
C ASN A 38 -7.19 -1.80 -21.86
N TYR A 39 -7.87 -2.50 -20.95
CA TYR A 39 -9.32 -2.68 -20.98
C TYR A 39 -10.09 -1.70 -20.09
N SER A 40 -9.43 -0.69 -19.51
CA SER A 40 -10.03 0.26 -18.57
C SER A 40 -10.81 -0.40 -17.41
N ARG A 41 -10.33 -1.57 -16.96
CA ARG A 41 -10.96 -2.34 -15.87
C ARG A 41 -10.33 -2.00 -14.52
N GLU A 42 -11.07 -2.27 -13.46
CA GLU A 42 -10.55 -2.16 -12.10
C GLU A 42 -9.36 -3.10 -11.87
N ILE A 43 -8.35 -2.56 -11.21
CA ILE A 43 -7.14 -3.25 -10.77
C ILE A 43 -7.26 -3.47 -9.27
N ARG A 44 -7.49 -4.71 -8.86
CA ARG A 44 -7.58 -5.09 -7.44
C ARG A 44 -6.36 -5.92 -7.08
N ILE A 45 -5.57 -5.44 -6.11
CA ILE A 45 -4.32 -6.08 -5.68
C ILE A 45 -4.44 -6.41 -4.20
N ASN A 46 -4.25 -7.68 -3.85
CA ASN A 46 -4.25 -8.14 -2.46
C ASN A 46 -2.83 -8.53 -2.04
N PHE A 47 -2.31 -7.87 -1.00
CA PHE A 47 -1.02 -8.18 -0.41
C PHE A 47 -1.19 -9.12 0.79
N ILE A 48 -0.66 -10.33 0.68
CA ILE A 48 -0.82 -11.35 1.72
C ILE A 48 0.49 -11.53 2.49
N CYS A 49 0.42 -11.53 3.82
CA CYS A 49 1.50 -12.01 4.69
C CYS A 49 0.92 -12.84 5.84
N THR A 50 1.73 -13.66 6.51
CA THR A 50 1.22 -14.62 7.51
C THR A 50 0.27 -14.02 8.55
N HIS A 51 0.66 -12.94 9.24
CA HIS A 51 -0.09 -12.43 10.40
C HIS A 51 -0.93 -11.17 10.13
N ASN A 52 -0.95 -10.70 8.88
CA ASN A 52 -1.51 -9.41 8.46
C ASN A 52 -1.29 -8.27 9.48
N SER A 53 -0.04 -8.04 9.88
CA SER A 53 0.28 -7.04 10.92
C SER A 53 1.36 -6.06 10.51
N ARG A 54 2.12 -6.36 9.44
CA ARG A 54 3.31 -5.59 9.04
C ARG A 54 3.42 -5.43 7.51
N ARG A 55 4.01 -6.43 6.85
CA ARG A 55 4.46 -6.35 5.45
C ARG A 55 3.32 -6.13 4.46
N SER A 56 2.20 -6.81 4.63
CA SER A 56 1.01 -6.66 3.77
C SER A 56 0.44 -5.24 3.84
N HIS A 57 0.33 -4.65 5.04
CA HIS A 57 -0.13 -3.29 5.26
C HIS A 57 0.81 -2.24 4.63
N LEU A 58 2.12 -2.37 4.86
CA LEU A 58 3.11 -1.48 4.21
C LEU A 58 2.96 -1.53 2.68
N SER A 59 2.84 -2.73 2.11
CA SER A 59 2.66 -2.89 0.67
C SER A 59 1.34 -2.31 0.17
N GLN A 60 0.23 -2.49 0.88
CA GLN A 60 -1.07 -1.90 0.53
C GLN A 60 -0.97 -0.38 0.41
N VAL A 61 -0.46 0.28 1.45
CA VAL A 61 -0.36 1.75 1.51
C VAL A 61 0.55 2.27 0.39
N TRP A 62 1.74 1.69 0.25
CA TRP A 62 2.71 2.13 -0.75
C TRP A 62 2.23 1.86 -2.17
N ALA A 63 1.61 0.72 -2.44
CA ALA A 63 1.09 0.41 -3.77
C ALA A 63 -0.03 1.37 -4.20
N GLN A 64 -0.96 1.68 -3.28
CA GLN A 64 -2.02 2.67 -3.55
C GLN A 64 -1.42 4.05 -3.83
N THR A 65 -0.40 4.43 -3.05
CA THR A 65 0.30 5.71 -3.17
C THR A 65 1.06 5.84 -4.49
N LEU A 66 1.77 4.78 -4.89
CA LEU A 66 2.51 4.73 -6.16
C LEU A 66 1.56 4.74 -7.35
N ALA A 67 0.43 4.03 -7.28
CA ALA A 67 -0.60 4.07 -8.31
C ALA A 67 -1.11 5.50 -8.52
N TYR A 68 -1.39 6.23 -7.44
CA TYR A 68 -1.77 7.64 -7.51
C TYR A 68 -0.66 8.52 -8.10
N HIS A 69 0.59 8.35 -7.61
CA HIS A 69 1.74 9.13 -8.07
C HIS A 69 2.03 8.96 -9.56
N PHE A 70 1.92 7.74 -10.09
CA PHE A 70 2.12 7.44 -11.51
C PHE A 70 0.84 7.58 -12.36
N HIS A 71 -0.22 8.17 -11.81
CA HIS A 71 -1.49 8.41 -12.49
C HIS A 71 -2.17 7.14 -13.04
N ILE A 72 -1.97 6.00 -12.37
CA ILE A 72 -2.61 4.72 -12.68
C ILE A 72 -3.99 4.72 -12.04
N LYS A 73 -5.03 4.88 -12.85
CA LYS A 73 -6.42 4.98 -12.39
C LYS A 73 -7.00 3.61 -12.03
N ASN A 74 -8.06 3.63 -11.22
CA ASN A 74 -8.87 2.45 -10.85
C ASN A 74 -8.08 1.33 -10.17
N VAL A 75 -7.03 1.68 -9.41
CA VAL A 75 -6.28 0.75 -8.57
C VAL A 75 -6.82 0.76 -7.16
N PHE A 76 -7.11 -0.41 -6.63
CA PHE A 76 -7.55 -0.64 -5.26
C PHE A 76 -6.67 -1.70 -4.62
N CYS A 77 -5.95 -1.31 -3.58
CA CYS A 77 -5.05 -2.20 -2.83
C CYS A 77 -5.68 -2.66 -1.52
N TYR A 78 -5.47 -3.93 -1.20
CA TYR A 78 -5.96 -4.60 0.00
C TYR A 78 -4.83 -5.39 0.67
N SER A 79 -5.00 -5.73 1.94
CA SER A 79 -4.07 -6.56 2.70
C SER A 79 -4.81 -7.69 3.41
N GLY A 80 -4.13 -8.83 3.51
CA GLY A 80 -4.66 -10.02 4.15
C GLY A 80 -3.58 -10.86 4.80
N GLY A 81 -4.01 -11.87 5.54
CA GLY A 81 -3.12 -12.87 6.13
C GLY A 81 -3.88 -14.10 6.59
N THR A 82 -3.13 -15.18 6.71
CA THR A 82 -3.65 -16.49 7.16
C THR A 82 -3.98 -16.48 8.65
N GLU A 83 -3.38 -15.57 9.41
CA GLU A 83 -3.67 -15.26 10.80
C GLU A 83 -3.87 -13.74 10.92
N SER A 84 -4.87 -13.26 11.67
CA SER A 84 -5.13 -11.82 11.79
C SER A 84 -4.84 -11.31 13.20
N THR A 85 -3.66 -10.72 13.38
CA THR A 85 -3.27 -10.03 14.64
C THR A 85 -3.49 -8.52 14.54
N ALA A 86 -3.27 -7.79 15.64
CA ALA A 86 -3.37 -6.34 15.62
C ALA A 86 -2.28 -5.74 14.70
N LEU A 87 -2.57 -4.58 14.08
CA LEU A 87 -1.56 -3.86 13.31
C LEU A 87 -0.39 -3.54 14.24
N PHE A 88 0.83 -3.90 13.82
CA PHE A 88 2.00 -3.58 14.60
C PHE A 88 2.20 -2.05 14.60
N PRO A 89 2.21 -1.37 15.76
CA PRO A 89 2.21 0.10 15.82
C PRO A 89 3.37 0.77 15.06
N MET A 90 4.49 0.05 14.89
CA MET A 90 5.62 0.55 14.11
C MET A 90 5.30 0.75 12.63
N VAL A 91 4.29 0.08 12.07
CA VAL A 91 3.84 0.34 10.69
C VAL A 91 3.31 1.76 10.59
N ALA A 92 2.38 2.13 11.47
CA ALA A 92 1.83 3.49 11.56
C ALA A 92 2.94 4.52 11.79
N LYS A 93 3.88 4.23 12.70
CA LYS A 93 5.00 5.15 12.96
C LYS A 93 5.94 5.29 11.76
N THR A 94 6.24 4.21 11.06
CA THR A 94 7.12 4.21 9.87
C THR A 94 6.50 5.01 8.73
N LEU A 95 5.19 4.86 8.51
CA LEU A 95 4.46 5.62 7.50
C LEU A 95 4.41 7.11 7.88
N GLN A 96 4.16 7.43 9.15
CA GLN A 96 4.24 8.82 9.62
C GLN A 96 5.63 9.42 9.38
N ASN A 97 6.70 8.68 9.69
CA ASN A 97 8.08 9.12 9.45
C ASN A 97 8.41 9.26 7.95
N SER A 98 7.69 8.54 7.09
CA SER A 98 7.80 8.62 5.63
C SER A 98 6.96 9.78 5.04
N GLY A 99 6.28 10.57 5.88
CA GLY A 99 5.51 11.75 5.48
C GLY A 99 4.04 11.49 5.20
N PHE A 100 3.52 10.31 5.56
CA PHE A 100 2.08 10.04 5.51
C PHE A 100 1.37 10.69 6.69
N GLU A 101 0.16 11.20 6.46
CA GLU A 101 -0.71 11.62 7.56
C GLU A 101 -1.39 10.38 8.13
N VAL A 102 -1.02 10.01 9.36
CA VAL A 102 -1.56 8.86 10.07
C VAL A 102 -2.40 9.36 11.24
N LYS A 103 -3.69 9.02 11.24
CA LYS A 103 -4.65 9.33 12.32
C LYS A 103 -5.22 8.05 12.90
N THR A 104 -5.21 7.92 14.21
CA THR A 104 -5.95 6.85 14.91
C THR A 104 -7.44 7.20 14.90
N ILE A 105 -8.26 6.31 14.35
CA ILE A 105 -9.72 6.50 14.24
C ILE A 105 -10.44 5.84 15.42
N SER A 106 -9.87 4.75 15.95
CA SER A 106 -10.43 4.03 17.09
C SER A 106 -9.30 3.49 17.96
N GLU A 107 -9.45 3.69 19.26
CA GLU A 107 -8.53 3.20 20.29
C GLU A 107 -9.02 1.87 20.88
N GLY A 108 -8.10 1.01 21.31
CA GLY A 108 -8.41 -0.30 21.89
C GLY A 108 -7.33 -1.35 21.58
N ASN A 109 -7.63 -2.63 21.84
CA ASN A 109 -6.69 -3.75 21.62
C ASN A 109 -6.29 -3.93 20.14
N ASN A 110 -7.04 -3.37 19.20
CA ASN A 110 -6.70 -3.34 17.78
C ASN A 110 -7.05 -1.97 17.19
N PRO A 111 -6.15 -0.98 17.32
CA PRO A 111 -6.41 0.38 16.87
C PRO A 111 -6.58 0.42 15.34
N VAL A 112 -7.52 1.24 14.88
CA VAL A 112 -7.81 1.46 13.46
C VAL A 112 -7.13 2.74 13.02
N TYR A 113 -6.40 2.72 11.91
CA TYR A 113 -5.65 3.87 11.42
C TYR A 113 -6.22 4.37 10.08
N SER A 114 -6.32 5.68 9.93
CA SER A 114 -6.52 6.37 8.66
C SER A 114 -5.17 6.82 8.15
N ILE A 115 -4.78 6.39 6.96
CA ILE A 115 -3.50 6.76 6.35
C ILE A 115 -3.76 7.54 5.06
N LYS A 116 -3.44 8.82 5.08
CA LYS A 116 -3.55 9.71 3.90
C LYS A 116 -2.18 9.93 3.27
N TYR A 117 -2.15 9.81 1.94
CA TYR A 117 -0.98 10.09 1.11
C TYR A 117 -1.14 11.37 0.26
N ALA A 118 -2.37 11.84 0.05
CA ALA A 118 -2.69 13.07 -0.66
C ALA A 118 -3.91 13.77 -0.03
N GLU A 119 -3.95 15.10 -0.13
CA GLU A 119 -4.94 15.96 0.52
C GLU A 119 -6.39 15.61 0.12
N ASN A 120 -6.62 15.47 -1.19
CA ASN A 120 -7.94 15.24 -1.80
C ASN A 120 -8.24 13.77 -2.12
N GLU A 121 -7.39 12.84 -1.68
CA GLU A 121 -7.64 11.41 -1.90
C GLU A 121 -8.27 10.77 -0.67
N HIS A 122 -9.06 9.72 -0.94
CA HIS A 122 -9.59 8.91 0.15
C HIS A 122 -8.42 8.26 0.92
N PRO A 123 -8.43 8.33 2.27
CA PRO A 123 -7.43 7.65 3.06
C PRO A 123 -7.46 6.15 2.78
N VAL A 124 -6.29 5.52 2.78
CA VAL A 124 -6.21 4.08 2.97
C VAL A 124 -6.64 3.83 4.41
N ARG A 125 -7.84 3.27 4.59
CA ARG A 125 -8.32 2.84 5.90
C ARG A 125 -7.63 1.54 6.24
N GLU A 126 -6.74 1.59 7.22
CA GLU A 126 -6.18 0.41 7.87
C GLU A 126 -7.13 -0.04 8.96
N CYS A 127 -8.17 -0.75 8.54
CA CYS A 127 -9.06 -1.52 9.40
C CYS A 127 -9.00 -2.97 8.93
N LYS A 128 -9.10 -3.94 9.84
CA LYS A 128 -9.19 -5.36 9.47
C LYS A 128 -10.28 -5.54 8.40
N LEU A 129 -9.90 -5.86 7.18
CA LEU A 129 -10.76 -6.67 6.32
C LEU A 129 -10.62 -8.10 6.86
N ASN A 130 -11.76 -8.71 7.19
CA ASN A 130 -11.86 -10.04 7.77
C ASN A 130 -10.97 -11.04 7.03
N SER A 131 -10.47 -12.02 7.78
CA SER A 131 -9.74 -13.21 7.32
C SER A 131 -10.20 -13.67 5.93
N VAL A 132 -9.25 -13.82 5.02
CA VAL A 132 -9.45 -14.38 3.67
C VAL A 132 -9.68 -15.88 3.77
#